data_AF-A0A8T4KFV7-F1
#
_entry.id   AF-A0A8T4KFV7-F1
#
_cell.length_a   1.000
_cell.length_b   1.000
_cell.length_c   1.000
_cell.angle_alpha   90.00
_cell.angle_beta   90.00
_cell.angle_gamma   90.00
#
_symmetry.space_group_name_H-M   'P 1'
#
loop_
_entity.id
_entity.type
_entity.pdbx_description
1 polymer ?
#
loop_
_entity_poly.entity_id
_entity_poly.type
_entity_poly.pdbx_seq_one_letter_code
_entity_poly.pdbx_strand_id
1 'polypeptide(L)'
;MEKHKTKTNDRMFIIIGFVVIGIIFVLYSNTDDFSITTDSIQAIERLAIGFYVILLMSFGAIGYGIYRYHQRKAIENTNGILAIIAKTTMNSKSRKIFVVTFIAYGMFFSLTAGLIVYQPDVIFSHHYDAVVPSAHMNTCCGEPGYMPTIIVYITEHIGLQIIPINLVLVIVVSYLVGLNTALAIKAISITKRSGGLTSIGATTGLFVACPTCVSTFFAIFIGSSSAVTFTVILTQLQTLFVGITIPILLLTPILIAKKIQKKDDGCTLDPKI
;
A
#
# COMPACT_ATOMS: atom_id res chain seq x y z
N MET A 1 -0.78 6.25 43.90
CA MET A 1 -0.42 4.93 43.36
C MET A 1 -0.96 4.79 41.94
N GLU A 2 -0.02 4.63 41.00
CA GLU A 2 -0.11 4.04 39.65
C GLU A 2 -1.28 4.37 38.71
N LYS A 3 -1.12 5.42 37.89
CA LYS A 3 -1.87 5.62 36.64
C LYS A 3 -0.89 5.52 35.46
N HIS A 4 -0.26 4.36 35.28
CA HIS A 4 0.81 4.19 34.28
C HIS A 4 0.74 2.89 33.46
N LYS A 5 -0.44 2.30 33.25
CA LYS A 5 -0.54 0.94 32.65
C LYS A 5 -1.57 0.77 31.53
N THR A 6 -1.66 1.69 30.58
CA THR A 6 -2.39 1.46 29.30
C THR A 6 -1.83 2.24 28.11
N LYS A 7 -0.62 2.82 28.18
CA LYS A 7 -0.09 3.68 27.09
C LYS A 7 0.61 2.89 25.97
N THR A 8 1.01 1.65 26.23
CA THR A 8 1.92 0.87 25.38
C THR A 8 1.23 -0.13 24.45
N ASN A 9 -0.03 -0.51 24.74
CA ASN A 9 -0.67 -1.65 24.06
C ASN A 9 -1.17 -1.35 22.64
N ASP A 10 -1.54 -0.11 22.32
CA ASP A 10 -2.21 0.19 21.03
C ASP A 10 -1.23 0.12 19.84
N ARG A 11 0.03 0.48 20.07
CA ARG A 11 1.10 0.36 19.06
C ARG A 11 1.62 -1.07 18.93
N MET A 12 1.35 -1.92 19.92
CA MET A 12 1.88 -3.27 19.98
C MET A 12 1.35 -4.12 18.82
N PHE A 13 0.07 -4.01 18.47
CA PHE A 13 -0.50 -4.71 17.31
C PHE A 13 0.15 -4.30 15.98
N ILE A 14 0.47 -3.02 15.82
CA ILE A 14 1.14 -2.50 14.62
C ILE A 14 2.55 -3.07 14.53
N ILE A 15 3.32 -2.99 15.64
CA ILE A 15 4.70 -3.48 15.69
C ILE A 15 4.76 -4.99 15.48
N ILE A 16 3.90 -5.75 16.18
CA ILE A 16 3.82 -7.21 16.04
C ILE A 16 3.51 -7.56 14.59
N GLY A 17 2.54 -6.91 13.95
CA GLY A 17 2.21 -7.20 12.56
C GLY A 17 3.38 -6.98 11.60
N PHE A 18 4.11 -5.85 11.71
CA PHE A 18 5.29 -5.61 10.87
C PHE A 18 6.43 -6.60 11.16
N VAL A 19 6.67 -6.92 12.43
CA VAL A 19 7.69 -7.90 12.83
C VAL A 19 7.35 -9.29 12.29
N VAL A 20 6.09 -9.72 12.40
CA VAL A 20 5.62 -11.00 11.86
C VAL A 20 5.78 -11.04 10.34
N ILE A 21 5.42 -9.98 9.61
CA ILE A 21 5.66 -9.89 8.17
C ILE A 21 7.14 -10.06 7.85
N GLY A 22 8.03 -9.36 8.54
CA GLY A 22 9.48 -9.51 8.34
C GLY A 22 9.97 -10.94 8.60
N ILE A 23 9.51 -11.54 9.70
CA ILE A 23 9.89 -12.91 10.07
C ILE A 23 9.39 -13.91 9.03
N ILE A 24 8.12 -13.85 8.60
CA ILE A 24 7.62 -14.85 7.62
C ILE A 24 8.32 -14.74 6.27
N PHE A 25 8.70 -13.53 5.83
CA PHE A 25 9.47 -13.34 4.60
C PHE A 25 10.87 -13.94 4.72
N VAL A 26 11.54 -13.73 5.86
CA VAL A 26 12.87 -14.31 6.14
C VAL A 26 12.78 -15.84 6.29
N LEU A 27 11.78 -16.36 7.00
CA LEU A 27 11.59 -17.80 7.14
C LEU A 27 11.36 -18.46 5.78
N TYR A 28 10.52 -17.86 4.94
CA TYR A 28 10.27 -18.39 3.60
C TYR A 28 11.53 -18.34 2.72
N SER A 29 12.31 -17.25 2.75
CA SER A 29 13.54 -17.16 1.95
C SER A 29 14.64 -18.13 2.38
N ASN A 30 14.63 -18.61 3.63
CA ASN A 30 15.57 -19.65 4.08
C ASN A 30 15.13 -21.07 3.68
N THR A 31 13.99 -21.22 3.00
CA THR A 31 13.40 -22.50 2.60
C THR A 31 13.85 -22.94 1.19
N ASP A 32 14.73 -22.17 0.52
CA ASP A 32 15.16 -22.43 -0.86
C ASP A 32 15.98 -23.73 -1.04
N ASP A 33 16.44 -24.36 0.05
CA ASP A 33 17.25 -25.59 0.05
C ASP A 33 16.44 -26.90 0.13
N PHE A 34 15.11 -26.86 0.08
CA PHE A 34 14.34 -28.12 0.05
C PHE A 34 14.58 -28.84 -1.28
N SER A 35 15.46 -29.85 -1.26
CA SER A 35 15.66 -30.79 -2.37
C SER A 35 14.30 -31.28 -2.86
N ILE A 36 13.98 -30.96 -4.13
CA ILE A 36 12.69 -31.22 -4.77
C ILE A 36 12.51 -32.74 -4.90
N THR A 37 12.03 -33.35 -3.83
CA THR A 37 11.53 -34.72 -3.79
C THR A 37 10.00 -34.63 -3.81
N THR A 38 9.32 -35.61 -4.41
CA THR A 38 7.85 -35.64 -4.49
C THR A 38 7.16 -35.53 -3.13
N ASP A 39 7.80 -36.00 -2.06
CA ASP A 39 7.31 -35.90 -0.69
C ASP A 39 7.44 -34.48 -0.09
N SER A 40 8.39 -33.69 -0.59
CA SER A 40 8.64 -32.31 -0.14
C SER A 40 7.61 -31.33 -0.70
N ILE A 41 7.03 -31.60 -1.86
CA ILE A 41 6.11 -30.68 -2.57
C ILE A 41 4.88 -30.35 -1.71
N GLN A 42 4.27 -31.37 -1.08
CA GLN A 42 3.10 -31.17 -0.22
C GLN A 42 3.43 -30.38 1.05
N ALA A 43 4.64 -30.53 1.59
CA ALA A 43 5.10 -29.77 2.74
C ALA A 43 5.30 -28.28 2.40
N ILE A 44 5.89 -27.98 1.23
CA ILE A 44 6.11 -26.62 0.77
C ILE A 44 4.77 -25.94 0.46
N GLU A 45 3.80 -26.64 -0.13
CA GLU A 45 2.46 -26.08 -0.38
C GLU A 45 1.74 -25.67 0.92
N ARG A 46 1.81 -26.51 1.96
CA ARG A 46 1.26 -26.17 3.28
C ARG A 46 1.96 -24.95 3.89
N LEU A 47 3.27 -24.86 3.73
CA LEU A 47 4.07 -23.72 4.20
C LEU A 47 3.65 -22.44 3.45
N ALA A 48 3.43 -22.52 2.14
CA ALA A 48 2.98 -21.40 1.32
C ALA A 48 1.56 -20.93 1.68
N ILE A 49 0.62 -21.84 1.93
CA ILE A 49 -0.72 -21.50 2.45
C ILE A 49 -0.59 -20.83 3.82
N GLY A 50 0.22 -21.39 4.72
CA GLY A 50 0.49 -20.83 6.05
C GLY A 50 1.07 -19.41 5.97
N PHE A 51 1.98 -19.17 5.03
CA PHE A 51 2.56 -17.86 4.76
C PHE A 51 1.48 -16.82 4.45
N TYR A 52 0.57 -17.08 3.50
CA TYR A 52 -0.49 -16.13 3.16
C TYR A 52 -1.51 -15.94 4.28
N VAL A 53 -1.84 -16.99 5.03
CA VAL A 53 -2.74 -16.90 6.18
C VAL A 53 -2.14 -15.99 7.25
N ILE A 54 -0.87 -16.16 7.58
CA ILE A 54 -0.16 -15.29 8.56
C ILE A 54 -0.03 -13.86 8.03
N LEU A 55 0.25 -13.69 6.73
CA LEU A 55 0.33 -12.38 6.09
C LEU A 55 -1.00 -11.61 6.20
N LEU A 56 -2.13 -12.27 5.90
CA LEU A 56 -3.47 -11.68 6.03
C LEU A 56 -3.82 -11.34 7.49
N MET A 57 -3.51 -12.24 8.43
CA MET A 57 -3.69 -11.96 9.86
C MET A 57 -2.86 -10.76 10.33
N SER A 58 -1.64 -10.63 9.80
CA SER A 58 -0.75 -9.50 10.11
C SER A 58 -1.32 -8.17 9.60
N PHE A 59 -1.84 -8.14 8.37
CA PHE A 59 -2.54 -6.95 7.87
C PHE A 59 -3.78 -6.61 8.72
N GLY A 60 -4.55 -7.60 9.14
CA GLY A 60 -5.68 -7.41 10.05
C GLY A 60 -5.27 -6.79 11.39
N ALA A 61 -4.19 -7.31 12.00
CA ALA A 61 -3.63 -6.78 13.25
C ALA A 61 -3.13 -5.33 13.10
N ILE A 62 -2.42 -5.03 12.00
CA ILE A 62 -1.94 -3.67 11.70
C ILE A 62 -3.11 -2.72 11.52
N GLY A 63 -4.10 -3.08 10.69
CA GLY A 63 -5.28 -2.26 10.43
C GLY A 63 -6.07 -1.97 11.70
N TYR A 64 -6.29 -2.99 12.53
CA TYR A 64 -6.95 -2.82 13.83
C TYR A 64 -6.14 -1.95 14.80
N GLY A 65 -4.82 -2.16 14.86
CA GLY A 65 -3.90 -1.34 15.67
C GLY A 65 -3.92 0.14 15.27
N ILE A 66 -3.86 0.42 13.97
CA ILE A 66 -3.98 1.78 13.42
C ILE A 66 -5.32 2.40 13.79
N TYR A 67 -6.43 1.68 13.58
CA TYR A 67 -7.77 2.16 13.91
C TYR A 67 -7.88 2.57 15.38
N ARG A 68 -7.48 1.67 16.30
CA ARG A 68 -7.52 1.91 17.74
C ARG A 68 -6.60 3.08 18.15
N TYR A 69 -5.40 3.13 17.58
CA TYR A 69 -4.43 4.18 17.84
C TYR A 69 -4.97 5.56 17.43
N HIS A 70 -5.51 5.67 16.21
CA HIS A 70 -6.12 6.89 15.73
C HIS A 70 -7.35 7.27 16.58
N GLN A 71 -8.19 6.30 16.98
CA GLN A 71 -9.41 6.57 17.75
C GLN A 71 -9.06 7.21 19.09
N ARG A 72 -8.11 6.62 19.81
CA ARG A 72 -7.61 7.17 21.07
C ARG A 72 -7.00 8.55 20.89
N LYS A 73 -6.14 8.74 19.88
CA LYS A 73 -5.49 10.02 19.61
C LYS A 73 -6.43 11.13 19.16
N ALA A 74 -7.57 10.77 18.57
CA ALA A 74 -8.61 11.73 18.23
C ALA A 74 -9.40 12.21 19.46
N ILE A 75 -9.59 11.33 20.46
CA ILE A 75 -10.28 11.63 21.72
C ILE A 75 -9.36 12.40 22.68
N GLU A 76 -8.06 12.10 22.69
CA GLU A 76 -7.07 12.88 23.45
C GLU A 76 -7.05 14.32 22.92
N ASN A 77 -7.54 15.28 23.72
CA ASN A 77 -7.58 16.72 23.40
C ASN A 77 -6.20 17.37 23.49
N THR A 78 -5.25 16.83 22.73
CA THR A 78 -3.90 17.35 22.59
C THR A 78 -3.74 17.97 21.20
N ASN A 79 -2.97 19.06 21.12
CA ASN A 79 -2.64 19.74 19.85
C ASN A 79 -1.39 19.12 19.18
N GLY A 80 -1.02 17.90 19.55
CA GLY A 80 0.13 17.23 18.95
C GLY A 80 -0.11 16.87 17.48
N ILE A 81 0.95 16.87 16.67
CA ILE A 81 0.93 16.53 15.23
C ILE A 81 0.15 15.22 14.96
N LEU A 82 0.41 14.17 15.72
CA LEU A 82 -0.28 12.89 15.56
C LEU A 82 -1.77 12.94 15.95
N ALA A 83 -2.14 13.81 16.89
CA ALA A 83 -3.54 14.03 17.26
C ALA A 83 -4.28 14.81 16.16
N ILE A 84 -3.64 15.78 15.51
CA ILE A 84 -4.20 16.49 14.34
C ILE A 84 -4.44 15.53 13.17
N ILE A 85 -3.47 14.67 12.88
CA ILE A 85 -3.61 13.61 11.87
C ILE A 85 -4.79 12.71 12.25
N ALA A 86 -4.83 12.23 13.49
CA ALA A 86 -5.90 11.35 13.97
C ALA A 86 -7.29 11.99 13.87
N LYS A 87 -7.47 13.22 14.40
CA LYS A 87 -8.72 13.99 14.32
C LYS A 87 -9.15 14.24 12.88
N THR A 88 -8.19 14.56 12.01
CA THR A 88 -8.48 14.82 10.60
C THR A 88 -8.93 13.55 9.88
N THR A 89 -8.22 12.43 10.07
CA THR A 89 -8.55 11.15 9.42
C THR A 89 -9.85 10.55 9.94
N MET A 90 -10.19 10.77 11.23
CA MET A 90 -11.44 10.27 11.82
C MET A 90 -12.69 11.03 11.36
N ASN A 91 -12.52 12.22 10.78
CA ASN A 91 -13.64 13.02 10.30
C ASN A 91 -14.39 12.26 9.18
N SER A 92 -15.73 12.23 9.24
CA SER A 92 -16.54 11.47 8.28
C SER A 92 -16.30 11.84 6.81
N LYS A 93 -16.00 13.11 6.50
CA LYS A 93 -15.66 13.55 5.14
C LYS A 93 -14.27 13.06 4.72
N SER A 94 -13.25 13.30 5.55
CA SER A 94 -11.88 12.86 5.27
C SER A 94 -11.77 11.34 5.19
N ARG A 95 -12.52 10.61 6.02
CA ARG A 95 -12.57 9.15 6.01
C ARG A 95 -13.16 8.60 4.71
N LYS A 96 -14.21 9.24 4.17
CA LYS A 96 -14.76 8.88 2.86
C LYS A 96 -13.73 9.09 1.75
N ILE A 97 -13.06 10.25 1.75
CA ILE A 97 -11.99 10.55 0.80
C ILE A 97 -10.88 9.49 0.89
N PHE A 98 -10.41 9.20 2.10
CA PHE A 98 -9.40 8.17 2.35
C PHE A 98 -9.79 6.83 1.74
N VAL A 99 -11.01 6.34 2.01
CA VAL A 99 -11.47 5.02 1.52
C VAL A 99 -11.59 5.01 0.00
N VAL A 100 -12.16 6.06 -0.61
CA VAL A 100 -12.30 6.15 -2.07
C VAL A 100 -10.92 6.18 -2.73
N THR A 101 -9.99 7.00 -2.23
CA THR A 101 -8.62 7.07 -2.75
C THR A 101 -7.88 5.77 -2.54
N PHE A 102 -8.01 5.12 -1.38
CA PHE A 102 -7.39 3.82 -1.08
C PHE A 102 -7.81 2.75 -2.09
N ILE A 103 -9.11 2.62 -2.36
CA ILE A 103 -9.64 1.63 -3.30
C ILE A 103 -9.24 1.95 -4.74
N ALA A 104 -9.46 3.20 -5.18
CA ALA A 104 -9.17 3.61 -6.55
C ALA A 104 -7.68 3.51 -6.88
N TYR A 105 -6.82 4.00 -5.97
CA TYR A 105 -5.38 3.88 -6.13
C TYR A 105 -4.92 2.43 -6.02
N GLY A 106 -5.49 1.63 -5.12
CA GLY A 106 -5.16 0.21 -4.98
C GLY A 106 -5.48 -0.59 -6.24
N MET A 107 -6.63 -0.35 -6.86
CA MET A 107 -7.00 -0.99 -8.14
C MET A 107 -6.05 -0.58 -9.26
N PHE A 108 -5.77 0.73 -9.39
CA PHE A 108 -4.82 1.24 -10.38
C PHE A 108 -3.42 0.66 -10.16
N PHE A 109 -2.92 0.67 -8.92
CA PHE A 109 -1.61 0.15 -8.57
C PHE A 109 -1.51 -1.36 -8.81
N SER A 110 -2.59 -2.12 -8.56
CA SER A 110 -2.64 -3.57 -8.82
C SER A 110 -2.47 -3.92 -10.29
N LEU A 111 -3.06 -3.14 -11.20
CA LEU A 111 -2.84 -3.29 -12.65
C LEU A 111 -1.38 -3.03 -13.01
N THR A 112 -0.79 -1.98 -12.45
CA THR A 112 0.58 -1.57 -12.79
C THR A 112 1.67 -2.39 -12.12
N ALA A 113 1.37 -2.97 -10.95
CA ALA A 113 2.27 -3.86 -10.21
C ALA A 113 2.24 -5.31 -10.72
N GLY A 114 1.50 -5.57 -11.81
CA GLY A 114 1.38 -6.91 -12.39
C GLY A 114 0.59 -7.88 -11.51
N LEU A 115 -0.21 -7.39 -10.53
CA LEU A 115 -1.13 -8.27 -9.81
C LEU A 115 -2.26 -8.74 -10.73
N ILE A 116 -2.77 -7.85 -11.58
CA ILE A 116 -3.71 -8.18 -12.63
C ILE A 116 -2.92 -8.16 -13.94
N VAL A 117 -2.78 -9.32 -14.57
CA VAL A 117 -2.01 -9.51 -15.79
C VAL A 117 -2.99 -9.62 -16.96
N TYR A 118 -2.84 -8.74 -17.95
CA TYR A 118 -3.58 -8.81 -19.20
C TYR A 118 -2.59 -8.99 -20.35
N GLN A 119 -2.67 -10.11 -21.06
CA GLN A 119 -1.83 -10.44 -22.21
C GLN A 119 -2.73 -10.75 -23.42
N PRO A 120 -3.08 -9.75 -24.25
CA PRO A 120 -3.92 -9.96 -25.42
C PRO A 120 -3.24 -10.80 -26.51
N ASP A 121 -1.91 -10.74 -26.60
CA ASP A 121 -1.13 -11.43 -27.62
C ASP A 121 -0.79 -12.88 -27.26
N VAL A 122 -1.10 -13.31 -26.04
CA VAL A 122 -0.80 -14.64 -25.51
C VAL A 122 -2.10 -15.34 -25.14
N ILE A 123 -2.30 -16.55 -25.66
CA ILE A 123 -3.41 -17.43 -25.28
C ILE A 123 -2.86 -18.38 -24.22
N PHE A 124 -3.35 -18.29 -22.98
CA PHE A 124 -2.79 -19.04 -21.86
C PHE A 124 -2.88 -20.56 -22.02
N SER A 125 -3.99 -21.07 -22.56
CA SER A 125 -4.12 -22.51 -22.85
C SER A 125 -3.12 -23.01 -23.90
N HIS A 126 -2.81 -22.18 -24.91
CA HIS A 126 -1.91 -22.57 -25.99
C HIS A 126 -0.43 -22.34 -25.67
N HIS A 127 -0.10 -21.31 -24.89
CA HIS A 127 1.29 -20.91 -24.63
C HIS A 127 1.83 -21.42 -23.29
N TYR A 128 0.96 -21.55 -22.29
CA TYR A 128 1.34 -21.99 -20.95
C TYR A 128 0.78 -23.36 -20.59
N ASP A 129 0.12 -24.05 -21.53
CA ASP A 129 -0.59 -25.32 -21.33
C ASP A 129 -1.54 -25.27 -20.12
N ALA A 130 -2.07 -24.08 -19.85
CA ALA A 130 -2.88 -23.80 -18.67
C ALA A 130 -4.35 -24.16 -18.95
N VAL A 131 -4.95 -24.94 -18.06
CA VAL A 131 -6.39 -25.20 -18.12
C VAL A 131 -7.14 -23.97 -17.61
N VAL A 132 -7.78 -23.21 -18.49
CA VAL A 132 -8.57 -22.03 -18.08
C VAL A 132 -10.01 -22.45 -17.77
N PRO A 133 -10.58 -22.11 -16.59
CA PRO A 133 -9.97 -21.42 -15.45
C PRO A 133 -9.21 -22.38 -14.52
N SER A 134 -8.06 -21.96 -14.01
CA SER A 134 -7.30 -22.70 -12.98
C SER A 134 -6.55 -21.77 -12.04
N ALA A 135 -6.16 -22.31 -10.88
CA ALA A 135 -5.27 -21.65 -9.94
C ALA A 135 -4.09 -22.58 -9.65
N HIS A 136 -2.88 -22.06 -9.78
CA HIS A 136 -1.63 -22.77 -9.50
C HIS A 136 -0.79 -21.94 -8.53
N MET A 137 -0.19 -22.62 -7.56
CA MET A 137 0.73 -21.99 -6.61
C MET A 137 2.15 -22.37 -6.98
N ASN A 138 2.97 -21.37 -7.32
CA ASN A 138 4.39 -21.57 -7.49
C ASN A 138 5.06 -21.36 -6.13
N THR A 139 5.48 -22.46 -5.52
CA THR A 139 5.92 -22.50 -4.12
C THR A 139 7.44 -22.39 -3.97
N CYS A 140 8.21 -22.34 -5.05
CA CYS A 140 9.68 -22.36 -4.99
C CYS A 140 10.36 -21.40 -5.96
N CYS A 141 11.65 -21.18 -5.66
CA CYS A 141 12.72 -20.98 -6.63
C CYS A 141 12.77 -19.56 -7.23
N GLY A 142 12.38 -18.56 -6.45
CA GLY A 142 12.43 -17.15 -6.83
C GLY A 142 13.12 -16.30 -5.78
N GLU A 143 13.30 -15.03 -6.08
CA GLU A 143 13.95 -14.11 -5.15
C GLU A 143 13.14 -13.92 -3.85
N PRO A 144 13.80 -13.63 -2.72
CA PRO A 144 13.14 -13.37 -1.45
C PRO A 144 12.01 -12.34 -1.57
N GLY A 145 10.81 -12.74 -1.13
CA GLY A 145 9.60 -11.91 -1.18
C GLY A 145 8.79 -12.00 -2.47
N TYR A 146 9.29 -12.68 -3.50
CA TYR A 146 8.52 -13.03 -4.68
C TYR A 146 7.89 -14.42 -4.58
N MET A 147 8.38 -15.26 -3.67
CA MET A 147 7.80 -16.58 -3.37
C MET A 147 7.14 -16.60 -1.99
N PRO A 148 6.07 -17.40 -1.79
CA PRO A 148 5.33 -18.17 -2.80
C PRO A 148 4.50 -17.22 -3.68
N THR A 149 4.32 -17.53 -4.97
CA THR A 149 3.41 -16.80 -5.86
C THR A 149 2.16 -17.62 -6.16
N ILE A 150 0.98 -17.01 -6.11
CA ILE A 150 -0.26 -17.61 -6.60
C ILE A 150 -0.57 -17.05 -7.99
N ILE A 151 -0.79 -17.93 -8.96
CA ILE A 151 -1.19 -17.58 -10.33
C ILE A 151 -2.59 -18.13 -10.56
N VAL A 152 -3.53 -17.26 -10.92
CA VAL A 152 -4.91 -17.62 -11.25
C VAL A 152 -5.18 -17.24 -12.69
N TYR A 153 -5.48 -18.21 -13.53
CA TYR A 153 -5.92 -18.00 -14.90
C TYR A 153 -7.45 -17.88 -14.89
N ILE A 154 -7.97 -16.67 -15.15
CA ILE A 154 -9.42 -16.40 -15.13
C ILE A 154 -10.00 -16.62 -16.54
N THR A 155 -9.32 -16.08 -17.55
CA THR A 155 -9.65 -16.24 -18.98
C THR A 155 -8.36 -16.46 -19.77
N GLU A 156 -8.46 -16.75 -21.07
CA GLU A 156 -7.31 -16.97 -21.96
C GLU A 156 -6.30 -15.81 -22.01
N HIS A 157 -6.70 -14.60 -21.60
CA HIS A 157 -5.87 -13.39 -21.68
C HIS A 157 -5.79 -12.61 -20.36
N ILE A 158 -6.58 -12.99 -19.33
CA ILE A 158 -6.64 -12.30 -18.04
C ILE A 158 -6.24 -13.27 -16.93
N GLY A 159 -5.16 -12.93 -16.24
CA GLY A 159 -4.65 -13.65 -15.09
C GLY A 159 -4.51 -12.76 -13.86
N LEU A 160 -4.44 -13.38 -12.69
CA LEU A 160 -4.10 -12.75 -11.43
C LEU A 160 -2.82 -13.38 -10.91
N GLN A 161 -1.81 -12.56 -10.60
CA GLN A 161 -0.55 -13.01 -10.04
C GLN A 161 -0.33 -12.36 -8.67
N ILE A 162 -0.50 -13.13 -7.59
CA ILE A 162 -0.35 -12.62 -6.22
C ILE A 162 1.08 -12.85 -5.78
N ILE A 163 1.93 -11.83 -5.94
CA ILE A 163 3.30 -11.81 -5.43
C ILE A 163 3.28 -11.18 -4.01
N PRO A 164 3.87 -11.81 -2.98
CA PRO A 164 3.80 -11.33 -1.60
C PRO A 164 4.30 -9.89 -1.42
N ILE A 165 5.47 -9.56 -1.95
CA ILE A 165 6.03 -8.20 -1.87
C ILE A 165 5.10 -7.18 -2.55
N ASN A 166 4.53 -7.51 -3.71
CA ASN A 166 3.62 -6.61 -4.42
C ASN A 166 2.33 -6.42 -3.64
N LEU A 167 1.80 -7.45 -3.00
CA LEU A 167 0.63 -7.34 -2.13
C LEU A 167 0.89 -6.39 -0.95
N VAL A 168 2.05 -6.52 -0.29
CA VAL A 168 2.48 -5.60 0.79
C VAL A 168 2.57 -4.17 0.26
N LEU A 169 3.23 -3.97 -0.90
CA LEU A 169 3.38 -2.66 -1.51
C LEU A 169 2.04 -2.03 -1.89
N VAL A 170 1.12 -2.77 -2.49
CA VAL A 170 -0.22 -2.29 -2.86
C VAL A 170 -0.93 -1.76 -1.61
N ILE A 171 -0.93 -2.51 -0.52
CA ILE A 171 -1.60 -2.12 0.72
C ILE A 171 -0.94 -0.88 1.34
N VAL A 172 0.38 -0.89 1.48
CA VAL A 172 1.13 0.21 2.13
C VAL A 172 1.06 1.50 1.32
N VAL A 173 1.36 1.44 0.02
CA VAL A 173 1.38 2.63 -0.84
C VAL A 173 -0.04 3.20 -0.97
N SER A 174 -1.06 2.37 -1.18
CA SER A 174 -2.45 2.85 -1.26
C SER A 174 -2.91 3.48 0.05
N TYR A 175 -2.52 2.90 1.21
CA TYR A 175 -2.80 3.49 2.53
C TYR A 175 -2.15 4.87 2.66
N LEU A 176 -0.87 4.99 2.33
CA LEU A 176 -0.13 6.24 2.43
C LEU A 176 -0.71 7.30 1.49
N VAL A 177 -1.00 6.94 0.23
CA VAL A 177 -1.59 7.84 -0.75
C VAL A 177 -2.98 8.31 -0.31
N GLY A 178 -3.83 7.41 0.19
CA GLY A 178 -5.13 7.75 0.76
C GLY A 178 -5.01 8.71 1.95
N LEU A 179 -4.07 8.46 2.86
CA LEU A 179 -3.84 9.31 4.04
C LEU A 179 -3.39 10.72 3.63
N ASN A 180 -2.42 10.80 2.73
CA ASN A 180 -1.90 12.07 2.20
C ASN A 180 -2.99 12.89 1.52
N THR A 181 -3.81 12.24 0.68
CA THR A 181 -4.91 12.88 -0.04
C THR A 181 -5.98 13.41 0.91
N ALA A 182 -6.39 12.60 1.91
CA ALA A 182 -7.37 13.01 2.90
C ALA A 182 -6.89 14.21 3.74
N LEU A 183 -5.63 14.21 4.16
CA LEU A 183 -5.03 15.33 4.89
C LEU A 183 -4.89 16.58 4.01
N ALA A 184 -4.43 16.42 2.77
CA ALA A 184 -4.27 17.53 1.83
C ALA A 184 -5.61 18.21 1.52
N ILE A 185 -6.66 17.45 1.21
CA ILE A 185 -7.99 18.01 0.95
C ILE A 185 -8.54 18.72 2.19
N LYS A 186 -8.34 18.16 3.39
CA LYS A 186 -8.74 18.85 4.62
C LYS A 186 -7.97 20.16 4.81
N ALA A 187 -6.65 20.15 4.66
CA ALA A 187 -5.80 21.34 4.79
C ALA A 187 -6.20 22.44 3.79
N ILE A 188 -6.51 22.06 2.55
CA ILE A 188 -7.03 22.96 1.52
C ILE A 188 -8.40 23.48 1.92
N SER A 189 -9.31 22.64 2.43
CA SER A 189 -10.64 23.09 2.85
C SER A 189 -10.59 24.12 4.00
N ILE A 190 -9.62 24.00 4.91
CA ILE A 190 -9.36 24.97 5.98
C ILE A 190 -8.76 26.26 5.39
N THR A 191 -7.89 26.15 4.37
CA THR A 191 -7.21 27.28 3.75
C THR A 191 -8.08 28.06 2.75
N LYS A 192 -8.94 27.37 1.98
CA LYS A 192 -9.88 27.98 1.02
C LYS A 192 -10.91 28.90 1.68
N ARG A 193 -11.13 28.77 3.00
CA ARG A 193 -11.96 29.72 3.74
C ARG A 193 -11.35 31.14 3.78
N SER A 194 -10.09 31.34 3.35
CA SER A 194 -9.42 32.65 3.32
C SER A 194 -8.86 33.12 1.96
N GLY A 195 -9.22 32.51 0.82
CA GLY A 195 -8.78 33.03 -0.48
C GLY A 195 -8.65 31.97 -1.57
N GLY A 196 -9.13 32.30 -2.76
CA GLY A 196 -9.17 31.43 -3.93
C GLY A 196 -7.79 31.11 -4.52
N LEU A 197 -7.77 30.06 -5.35
CA LEU A 197 -6.64 29.61 -6.17
C LEU A 197 -5.59 28.69 -5.50
N THR A 198 -6.00 27.48 -5.08
CA THR A 198 -5.04 26.38 -4.79
C THR A 198 -5.63 24.97 -4.99
N SER A 199 -6.55 24.79 -5.95
CA SER A 199 -7.16 23.47 -6.22
C SER A 199 -6.47 22.64 -7.29
N ILE A 200 -5.43 23.15 -7.96
CA ILE A 200 -4.78 22.47 -9.10
C ILE A 200 -3.56 21.63 -8.67
N GLY A 201 -2.99 21.85 -7.48
CA GLY A 201 -1.82 21.10 -7.00
C GLY A 201 -2.12 19.74 -6.32
N ALA A 202 -3.39 19.41 -6.06
CA ALA A 202 -3.75 18.20 -5.33
C ALA A 202 -3.86 16.96 -6.24
N THR A 203 -4.19 17.14 -7.51
CA THR A 203 -4.30 16.04 -8.49
C THR A 203 -2.94 15.67 -9.08
N THR A 204 -2.01 16.62 -9.25
CA THR A 204 -0.66 16.32 -9.75
C THR A 204 0.20 15.58 -8.74
N GLY A 205 0.07 15.85 -7.43
CA GLY A 205 0.79 15.10 -6.39
C GLY A 205 0.39 13.62 -6.26
N LEU A 206 -0.85 13.28 -6.63
CA LEU A 206 -1.38 11.91 -6.56
C LEU A 206 -0.70 10.97 -7.58
N PHE A 207 -0.26 11.50 -8.72
CA PHE A 207 0.39 10.74 -9.79
C PHE A 207 1.92 10.85 -9.79
N VAL A 208 2.49 11.84 -9.12
CA VAL A 208 3.95 11.94 -8.90
C VAL A 208 4.48 10.82 -8.01
N ALA A 209 3.63 10.17 -7.21
CA ALA A 209 4.03 9.09 -6.31
C ALA A 209 4.35 7.76 -7.02
N CYS A 210 4.00 7.58 -8.28
CA CYS A 210 4.42 6.40 -9.03
C CYS A 210 4.54 6.72 -10.53
N PRO A 211 5.66 7.33 -10.97
CA PRO A 211 5.91 7.61 -12.39
C PRO A 211 5.82 6.33 -13.24
N THR A 212 6.27 5.20 -12.69
CA THR A 212 6.20 3.88 -13.31
C THR A 212 4.77 3.41 -13.55
N CYS A 213 3.84 3.69 -12.63
CA CYS A 213 2.44 3.29 -12.75
C CYS A 213 1.75 4.01 -13.91
N VAL A 214 2.05 5.30 -14.10
CA VAL A 214 1.56 6.08 -15.24
C VAL A 214 2.12 5.52 -16.55
N SER A 215 3.41 5.19 -16.61
CA SER A 215 4.05 4.60 -17.79
C SER A 215 3.48 3.23 -18.16
N THR A 216 3.28 2.33 -17.19
CA THR A 216 2.70 0.99 -17.42
C THR A 216 1.24 1.07 -17.84
N PHE A 217 0.46 1.99 -17.27
CA PHE A 217 -0.91 2.26 -17.72
C PHE A 217 -0.95 2.68 -19.19
N PHE A 218 -0.08 3.61 -19.59
CA PHE A 218 0.01 4.02 -20.99
C PHE A 218 0.46 2.89 -21.93
N ALA A 219 1.37 2.02 -21.49
CA ALA A 219 1.77 0.84 -22.26
C ALA A 219 0.61 -0.15 -22.50
N ILE A 220 -0.17 -0.46 -21.46
CA ILE A 220 -1.26 -1.45 -21.53
C ILE A 220 -2.46 -0.92 -22.31
N PHE A 221 -2.80 0.37 -22.17
CA PHE A 221 -4.05 0.93 -22.73
C PHE A 221 -3.87 1.70 -24.03
N ILE A 222 -2.69 2.27 -24.32
CA ILE A 222 -2.45 3.05 -25.55
C ILE A 222 -1.69 2.23 -26.61
N GLY A 223 -1.21 1.02 -26.28
CA GLY A 223 -0.68 0.08 -27.27
C GLY A 223 0.53 0.63 -28.03
N SER A 224 1.42 1.33 -27.33
CA SER A 224 2.62 1.88 -27.95
C SER A 224 3.73 0.82 -28.02
N SER A 225 4.07 0.43 -29.26
CA SER A 225 5.16 -0.47 -29.64
C SER A 225 6.55 -0.06 -29.13
N SER A 226 6.68 1.11 -28.50
CA SER A 226 7.87 1.58 -27.77
C SER A 226 7.95 1.12 -26.30
N ALA A 227 6.96 0.38 -25.79
CA ALA A 227 6.88 0.02 -24.36
C ALA A 227 7.86 -1.09 -23.92
N VAL A 228 8.26 -1.99 -24.84
CA VAL A 228 9.05 -3.18 -24.50
C VAL A 228 10.51 -2.87 -24.13
N THR A 229 11.07 -1.74 -24.57
CA THR A 229 12.40 -1.27 -24.16
C THR A 229 12.35 -0.33 -22.95
N PHE A 230 11.21 0.32 -22.70
CA PHE A 230 11.01 1.20 -21.55
C PHE A 230 10.79 0.41 -20.25
N THR A 231 10.19 -0.78 -20.32
CA THR A 231 9.91 -1.63 -19.15
C THR A 231 11.17 -2.17 -18.47
N VAL A 232 12.19 -2.60 -19.22
CA VAL A 232 13.43 -3.16 -18.63
C VAL A 232 14.27 -2.11 -17.88
N ILE A 233 14.27 -0.86 -18.36
CA ILE A 233 14.94 0.26 -17.66
C ILE A 233 14.11 0.70 -16.44
N LEU A 234 12.78 0.67 -16.56
CA LEU A 234 11.88 1.06 -15.48
C LEU A 234 11.80 0.04 -14.34
N THR A 235 11.98 -1.27 -14.57
CA THR A 235 11.98 -2.28 -13.50
C THR A 235 13.12 -2.06 -12.52
N GLN A 236 14.32 -1.69 -13.00
CA GLN A 236 15.44 -1.34 -12.11
C GLN A 236 15.21 0.00 -11.40
N LEU A 237 14.60 0.98 -12.08
CA LEU A 237 14.22 2.24 -11.44
C LEU A 237 13.03 2.08 -10.47
N GLN A 238 12.22 1.02 -10.57
CA GLN A 238 11.05 0.81 -9.74
C GLN A 238 11.44 0.67 -8.26
N THR A 239 12.52 -0.08 -7.96
CA THR A 239 13.05 -0.20 -6.59
C THR A 239 13.53 1.16 -6.07
N LEU A 240 14.18 1.95 -6.92
CA LEU A 240 14.61 3.31 -6.57
C LEU A 240 13.41 4.23 -6.32
N PHE A 241 12.40 4.21 -7.19
CA PHE A 241 11.19 5.01 -7.05
C PHE A 241 10.39 4.63 -5.81
N VAL A 242 10.22 3.34 -5.52
CA VAL A 242 9.58 2.86 -4.29
C VAL A 242 10.41 3.28 -3.07
N GLY A 243 11.73 3.13 -3.13
CA GLY A 243 12.67 3.51 -2.07
C GLY A 243 12.66 5.00 -1.74
N ILE A 244 12.43 5.88 -2.73
CA ILE A 244 12.34 7.34 -2.52
C ILE A 244 10.91 7.77 -2.16
N THR A 245 9.91 7.17 -2.79
CA THR A 245 8.50 7.57 -2.64
C THR A 245 7.97 7.24 -1.25
N ILE A 246 8.26 6.05 -0.70
CA ILE A 246 7.76 5.65 0.62
C ILE A 246 8.18 6.65 1.71
N PRO A 247 9.46 7.05 1.83
CA PRO A 247 9.88 8.11 2.75
C PRO A 247 9.13 9.44 2.55
N ILE A 248 8.97 9.90 1.31
CA ILE A 248 8.26 11.14 1.00
C ILE A 248 6.78 11.05 1.44
N LEU A 249 6.12 9.92 1.16
CA LEU A 249 4.75 9.66 1.55
C LEU A 249 4.56 9.54 3.07
N LEU A 250 5.60 9.12 3.81
CA LEU A 250 5.60 9.11 5.28
C LEU A 250 5.84 10.50 5.88
N LEU A 251 6.65 11.34 5.24
CA LEU A 251 6.97 12.70 5.71
C LEU A 251 5.84 13.69 5.43
N THR A 252 5.17 13.58 4.28
CA THR A 252 4.13 14.52 3.85
C THR A 252 2.99 14.71 4.87
N PRO A 253 2.41 13.66 5.50
CA PRO A 253 1.38 13.80 6.54
C PRO A 253 1.84 14.64 7.73
N ILE A 254 3.11 14.48 8.13
CA ILE A 254 3.73 15.21 9.24
C ILE A 254 3.87 16.69 8.88
N LEU A 255 4.33 16.99 7.67
CA LEU A 255 4.48 18.36 7.18
C LEU A 255 3.13 19.08 7.04
N ILE A 256 2.11 18.40 6.51
CA ILE A 256 0.75 18.95 6.39
C ILE A 256 0.17 19.21 7.77
N ALA A 257 0.29 18.25 8.70
CA ALA A 257 -0.22 18.42 10.06
C ALA A 257 0.47 19.55 10.82
N LYS A 258 1.80 19.73 10.66
CA LYS A 258 2.52 20.91 11.20
C LYS A 258 1.98 22.22 10.64
N LYS A 259 1.67 22.29 9.33
CA LYS A 259 1.07 23.48 8.72
C LYS A 259 -0.33 23.76 9.28
N ILE A 260 -1.15 22.74 9.51
CA ILE A 260 -2.47 22.88 10.14
C ILE A 260 -2.32 23.41 11.57
N GLN A 261 -1.41 22.82 12.35
CA GLN A 261 -1.13 23.22 13.75
C GLN A 261 -0.77 24.71 13.83
N LYS A 262 0.22 25.16 13.05
CA LYS A 262 0.68 26.55 13.07
C LYS A 262 -0.43 27.55 12.71
N LYS A 263 -1.36 27.15 11.84
CA LYS A 263 -2.50 27.99 11.43
C LYS A 263 -3.57 28.08 12.52
N ASP A 264 -3.84 26.97 13.20
CA ASP A 264 -4.76 26.91 14.33
C ASP A 264 -4.24 27.80 15.48
N ASP A 265 -2.94 27.70 15.81
CA ASP A 265 -2.28 28.53 16.82
C ASP A 265 -2.32 30.02 16.42
N GLY A 266 -2.07 30.35 15.15
CA GLY A 266 -2.16 31.72 14.63
C GLY A 266 -3.56 32.33 14.71
N CYS A 267 -4.62 31.54 14.48
CA CYS A 267 -6.01 32.00 14.64
C CYS A 267 -6.41 32.20 16.11
N THR A 268 -5.77 31.51 17.06
CA THR A 268 -6.01 31.74 18.50
C THR A 268 -5.31 32.98 19.06
N LEU A 269 -4.26 33.46 18.38
CA LEU A 269 -3.45 34.61 18.80
C LEU A 269 -3.90 35.95 18.19
N ASP A 270 -4.98 35.96 17.40
CA ASP A 270 -5.55 37.18 16.84
C ASP A 270 -6.90 37.49 17.56
N PRO A 271 -6.86 37.97 18.82
CA PRO A 271 -8.05 38.54 19.41
C PRO A 271 -8.34 39.81 18.62
N LYS A 272 -9.46 39.82 17.89
CA LYS A 272 -10.01 41.02 17.25
C LYS A 272 -9.86 42.21 18.20
N ILE A 273 -9.02 43.16 17.80
CA ILE A 273 -8.99 44.52 18.34
C ILE A 273 -10.22 45.26 17.80
#